data_AF-A0A381J9U1-F1
#
_entry.id   AF-A0A381J9U1-F1
#
_cell.length_a   1.000
_cell.length_b   1.000
_cell.length_c   1.000
_cell.angle_alpha   90.00
_cell.angle_beta   90.00
_cell.angle_gamma   90.00
#
_symmetry.space_group_name_H-M   'P 1'
#
loop_
_entity.id
_entity.type
_entity.pdbx_description
1 polymer ?
#
loop_
_entity_poly.entity_id
_entity_poly.type
_entity_poly.pdbx_seq_one_letter_code
_entity_poly.pdbx_strand_id
1 'polypeptide(L)'
;MEFKYGKPCRDRKVMIAKILLISLEIISLTFAFVMQYLSKKKMGVMRYLVFKNRVYKETFLNNYWIKVYIVCLIMGVIICAMLLVYMSKVKNNKIRLVLIYLIIINSVAIYFIIKIDSIKLLAYPYFLITIFIVSIIEFIRLIYYITQTNL
;
A
#
# COMPACT_ATOMS: atom_id res chain seq x y z
N MET A 1 29.98 -16.94 -34.65
CA MET A 1 29.41 -17.12 -33.30
C MET A 1 28.54 -15.92 -33.01
N GLU A 2 27.25 -16.00 -33.33
CA GLU A 2 26.27 -14.93 -33.04
C GLU A 2 25.37 -15.41 -31.91
N PHE A 3 25.55 -14.85 -30.70
CA PHE A 3 24.60 -15.05 -29.61
C PHE A 3 23.37 -14.18 -29.84
N LYS A 4 22.29 -14.83 -30.30
CA LYS A 4 20.93 -14.31 -30.35
C LYS A 4 20.53 -13.78 -28.97
N TYR A 5 20.48 -12.46 -28.81
CA TYR A 5 19.77 -11.82 -27.70
C TYR A 5 18.27 -12.04 -27.89
N GLY A 6 17.78 -13.17 -27.37
CA GLY A 6 16.35 -13.44 -27.24
C GLY A 6 15.70 -12.39 -26.34
N LYS A 7 14.81 -11.58 -26.92
CA LYS A 7 13.93 -10.67 -26.19
C LYS A 7 13.21 -11.44 -25.08
N PRO A 8 13.06 -10.90 -23.86
CA PRO A 8 12.25 -11.55 -22.85
C PRO A 8 10.79 -11.43 -23.29
N CYS A 9 10.18 -12.54 -23.71
CA CYS A 9 8.72 -12.66 -23.79
C CYS A 9 8.17 -12.45 -22.38
N ARG A 10 7.92 -11.18 -22.03
CA ARG A 10 7.20 -10.80 -20.82
C ARG A 10 5.77 -11.30 -20.99
N ASP A 11 5.51 -12.43 -20.35
CA ASP A 11 4.26 -13.18 -20.40
C ASP A 11 3.03 -12.26 -20.31
N ARG A 12 2.09 -12.40 -21.26
CA ARG A 12 0.82 -11.63 -21.29
C ARG A 12 0.09 -11.71 -19.94
N LYS A 13 0.21 -12.85 -19.25
CA LYS A 13 -0.33 -13.10 -17.91
C LYS A 13 0.20 -12.15 -16.84
N VAL A 14 1.51 -11.85 -16.87
CA VAL A 14 2.15 -10.93 -15.91
C VAL A 14 1.69 -9.49 -16.13
N MET A 15 1.49 -9.09 -17.39
CA MET A 15 0.96 -7.76 -17.70
C MET A 15 -0.49 -7.61 -17.24
N ILE A 16 -1.34 -8.62 -17.47
CA ILE A 16 -2.73 -8.64 -17.01
C ILE A 16 -2.80 -8.59 -15.48
N ALA A 17 -1.99 -9.39 -14.78
CA ALA A 17 -1.94 -9.38 -13.32
C ALA A 17 -1.55 -8.01 -12.75
N LYS A 18 -0.60 -7.31 -13.39
CA LYS A 18 -0.22 -5.94 -12.99
C LYS A 18 -1.37 -4.95 -13.14
N ILE A 19 -2.07 -5.00 -14.27
CA ILE A 19 -3.23 -4.12 -14.53
C ILE A 19 -4.33 -4.39 -13.50
N LEU A 20 -4.61 -5.66 -13.20
CA LEU A 20 -5.58 -6.05 -12.18
C LEU A 20 -5.20 -5.51 -10.80
N LEU A 21 -3.95 -5.65 -10.37
CA LEU A 21 -3.49 -5.14 -9.07
C LEU A 21 -3.62 -3.61 -8.98
N ILE A 22 -3.19 -2.88 -10.00
CA ILE A 22 -3.33 -1.41 -10.04
C ILE A 22 -4.81 -1.01 -10.02
N SER A 23 -5.67 -1.70 -10.78
CA SER A 23 -7.10 -1.42 -10.78
C SER A 23 -7.73 -1.65 -9.40
N LEU A 24 -7.30 -2.69 -8.68
CA LEU A 24 -7.76 -2.98 -7.32
C LEU A 24 -7.37 -1.85 -6.35
N GLU A 25 -6.11 -1.38 -6.42
CA GLU A 25 -5.63 -0.27 -5.59
C GLU A 25 -6.46 1.00 -5.81
N ILE A 26 -6.74 1.35 -7.07
CA ILE A 26 -7.54 2.53 -7.43
C ILE A 26 -8.99 2.38 -6.95
N ILE A 27 -9.60 1.21 -7.14
CA ILE A 27 -10.98 0.95 -6.70
C ILE A 27 -11.08 1.03 -5.18
N SER A 28 -10.14 0.42 -4.44
CA SER A 28 -10.12 0.48 -2.97
C SER A 28 -9.98 1.90 -2.45
N LEU A 29 -9.09 2.70 -3.05
CA LEU A 29 -8.91 4.10 -2.67
C LEU A 29 -10.18 4.93 -2.96
N THR A 30 -10.74 4.76 -4.16
CA THR A 30 -11.98 5.44 -4.58
C THR A 30 -13.13 5.08 -3.66
N PHE A 31 -13.26 3.82 -3.26
CA PHE A 31 -14.28 3.37 -2.34
C PHE A 31 -14.20 4.08 -0.98
N ALA A 32 -13.00 4.24 -0.41
CA ALA A 32 -12.82 4.97 0.85
C ALA A 32 -13.23 6.45 0.72
N PHE A 33 -12.87 7.12 -0.38
CA PHE A 33 -13.30 8.48 -0.67
C PHE A 33 -14.81 8.62 -0.85
N VAL A 34 -15.43 7.71 -1.60
CA VAL A 34 -16.88 7.68 -1.81
C VAL A 34 -17.62 7.48 -0.48
N MET A 35 -17.15 6.57 0.38
CA MET A 35 -17.72 6.36 1.71
C MET A 35 -17.64 7.63 2.57
N GLN A 36 -16.50 8.33 2.53
CA GLN A 36 -16.35 9.60 3.23
C GLN A 36 -17.28 10.69 2.66
N TYR A 37 -17.41 10.79 1.34
CA TYR A 37 -18.32 11.74 0.70
C TYR A 37 -19.79 11.45 1.08
N LEU A 38 -20.20 10.17 0.98
CA LEU A 38 -21.54 9.73 1.34
C LEU A 38 -21.84 9.93 2.83
N SER A 39 -20.84 9.81 3.72
CA SER A 39 -21.01 10.10 5.14
C SER A 39 -21.46 11.54 5.40
N LYS A 40 -21.01 12.49 4.57
CA LYS A 40 -21.38 13.91 4.70
C LYS A 40 -22.74 14.22 4.07
N LYS A 41 -23.12 13.47 3.03
CA LYS A 41 -24.34 13.71 2.26
C LYS A 41 -25.56 12.92 2.75
N LYS A 42 -25.37 11.70 3.25
CA LYS A 42 -26.44 10.78 3.66
C LYS A 42 -26.31 10.43 5.14
N MET A 43 -27.28 10.87 5.93
CA MET A 43 -27.32 10.66 7.38
C MET A 43 -27.36 9.17 7.78
N GLY A 44 -28.00 8.31 6.98
CA GLY A 44 -27.98 6.85 7.22
C GLY A 44 -26.57 6.25 7.11
N VAL A 45 -25.78 6.68 6.12
CA VAL A 45 -24.38 6.24 5.96
C VAL A 45 -23.52 6.77 7.11
N MET A 46 -23.75 8.02 7.53
CA MET A 46 -23.10 8.59 8.72
C MET A 46 -23.34 7.74 9.97
N ARG A 47 -24.61 7.42 10.30
CA ARG A 47 -24.94 6.61 11.49
C ARG A 47 -24.30 5.22 11.41
N TYR A 48 -24.35 4.59 10.24
CA TYR A 48 -23.70 3.30 10.01
C TYR A 48 -22.18 3.37 10.26
N LEU A 49 -21.50 4.40 9.73
CA LEU A 49 -20.06 4.59 9.91
C LEU A 49 -19.69 4.90 11.37
N VAL A 50 -20.49 5.69 12.09
CA VAL A 50 -20.27 5.92 13.53
C VAL A 50 -20.34 4.61 14.31
N PHE A 51 -21.37 3.81 14.06
CA PHE A 51 -21.53 2.51 14.71
C PHE A 51 -20.35 1.58 14.39
N LYS A 52 -19.99 1.44 13.11
CA LYS A 52 -18.86 0.61 12.68
C LYS A 52 -17.53 1.10 13.21
N ASN A 53 -17.31 2.41 13.31
CA ASN A 53 -16.10 2.96 13.91
C ASN A 53 -15.95 2.54 15.37
N ARG A 54 -17.05 2.51 16.14
CA ARG A 54 -17.00 2.02 17.53
C ARG A 54 -16.58 0.55 17.58
N VAL A 55 -17.24 -0.30 16.78
CA VAL A 55 -16.92 -1.74 16.70
C VAL A 55 -15.47 -1.97 16.27
N TYR A 56 -14.96 -1.20 15.30
CA TYR A 56 -13.59 -1.34 14.82
C TYR A 56 -12.56 -0.86 15.85
N LYS A 57 -12.84 0.22 16.58
CA LYS A 57 -11.99 0.67 17.69
C LYS A 57 -11.86 -0.37 18.80
N GLU A 58 -12.91 -1.14 19.05
CA GLU A 58 -12.91 -2.21 20.06
C GLU A 58 -12.22 -3.50 19.57
N THR A 59 -12.06 -3.67 18.26
CA THR A 59 -11.43 -4.84 17.65
C THR A 59 -10.04 -4.49 17.08
N PHE A 60 -9.91 -4.37 15.76
CA PHE A 60 -8.62 -4.28 15.07
C PHE A 60 -8.06 -2.85 14.94
N LEU A 61 -8.83 -1.82 15.28
CA LEU A 61 -8.38 -0.42 15.34
C LEU A 61 -8.27 0.09 16.77
N ASN A 62 -8.05 -0.80 17.73
CA ASN A 62 -7.65 -0.39 19.06
C ASN A 62 -6.28 0.32 19.00
N ASN A 63 -6.02 1.23 19.93
CA ASN A 63 -4.76 1.97 20.06
C ASN A 63 -3.52 1.06 20.02
N TYR A 64 -3.61 -0.16 20.58
CA TYR A 64 -2.53 -1.14 20.49
C TYR A 64 -2.26 -1.55 19.04
N TRP A 65 -3.28 -2.00 18.31
CA TRP A 65 -3.15 -2.43 16.92
C TRP A 65 -2.72 -1.30 15.99
N ILE A 66 -3.21 -0.08 16.20
CA ILE A 66 -2.75 1.10 15.45
C ILE A 66 -1.25 1.33 15.63
N LYS A 67 -0.73 1.21 16.86
CA LYS A 67 0.72 1.31 17.11
C LYS A 67 1.48 0.19 16.41
N VAL A 68 0.98 -1.05 16.44
CA VAL A 68 1.58 -2.17 15.71
C VAL A 68 1.65 -1.88 14.21
N TYR A 69 0.56 -1.37 13.61
CA TYR A 69 0.55 -0.99 12.19
C TYR A 69 1.58 0.10 11.87
N ILE A 70 1.71 1.13 12.71
CA ILE A 70 2.73 2.18 12.53
C ILE A 70 4.13 1.57 12.59
N VAL A 71 4.41 0.71 13.57
CA VAL A 71 5.70 0.03 13.70
C VAL A 71 6.00 -0.83 12.47
N CYS A 72 5.03 -1.58 11.96
CA CYS A 72 5.19 -2.37 10.74
C CYS A 72 5.54 -1.48 9.53
N LEU A 73 4.86 -0.34 9.35
CA LEU A 73 5.16 0.59 8.26
C LEU A 73 6.56 1.21 8.41
N ILE A 74 6.96 1.60 9.62
CA ILE A 74 8.30 2.13 9.90
C ILE A 74 9.38 1.08 9.58
N MET A 75 9.20 -0.16 10.05
CA MET A 75 10.10 -1.26 9.73
C MET A 75 10.18 -1.49 8.22
N GLY A 76 9.06 -1.41 7.52
CA GLY A 76 9.01 -1.49 6.06
C GLY A 76 9.86 -0.41 5.37
N VAL A 77 9.77 0.84 5.83
CA VAL A 77 10.61 1.95 5.33
C VAL A 77 12.09 1.69 5.59
N ILE A 78 12.45 1.26 6.81
CA ILE A 78 13.84 0.97 7.18
C ILE A 78 14.42 -0.14 6.30
N ILE A 79 13.69 -1.24 6.11
CA ILE A 79 14.10 -2.35 5.25
C ILE A 79 14.29 -1.88 3.80
N CYS A 80 13.35 -1.09 3.26
CA CYS A 80 13.47 -0.55 1.91
C CYS A 80 14.67 0.39 1.76
N ALA A 81 14.95 1.23 2.77
CA ALA A 81 16.10 2.12 2.78
C ALA A 81 17.43 1.33 2.84
N MET A 82 17.51 0.31 3.69
CA MET A 82 18.68 -0.59 3.76
C MET A 82 18.91 -1.30 2.42
N LEU A 83 17.85 -1.84 1.80
CA LEU A 83 17.93 -2.47 0.48
C LEU A 83 18.38 -1.49 -0.60
N LEU A 84 17.92 -0.24 -0.55
CA LEU A 84 18.31 0.80 -1.51
C LEU A 84 19.82 1.11 -1.41
N VAL A 85 20.36 1.19 -0.19
CA VAL A 85 21.80 1.36 0.04
C VAL A 85 22.58 0.13 -0.41
N TYR A 86 22.13 -1.07 -0.05
CA TYR A 86 22.78 -2.33 -0.44
C TYR A 86 22.83 -2.51 -1.97
N MET A 87 21.71 -2.26 -2.64
CA MET A 87 21.58 -2.38 -4.10
C MET A 87 22.11 -1.15 -4.86
N SER A 88 22.63 -0.13 -4.19
CA SER A 88 23.22 1.05 -4.86
C SER A 88 24.35 0.70 -5.82
N LYS A 89 25.03 -0.43 -5.59
CA LYS A 89 26.10 -0.97 -6.44
C LYS A 89 25.58 -1.70 -7.69
N VAL A 90 24.31 -2.09 -7.72
CA VAL A 90 23.68 -2.83 -8.82
C VAL A 90 22.97 -1.84 -9.74
N LYS A 91 23.32 -1.82 -11.04
CA LYS A 91 22.72 -0.92 -12.06
C LYS A 91 21.28 -1.29 -12.46
N ASN A 92 20.43 -1.70 -11.52
CA ASN A 92 19.02 -1.99 -11.81
C ASN A 92 18.12 -0.81 -11.40
N ASN A 93 17.96 0.13 -12.33
CA ASN A 93 17.15 1.34 -12.13
C ASN A 93 15.68 1.03 -11.78
N LYS A 94 15.14 -0.14 -12.20
CA LYS A 94 13.74 -0.49 -11.95
C LYS A 94 13.49 -0.82 -10.48
N ILE A 95 14.37 -1.61 -9.85
CA ILE A 95 14.24 -1.95 -8.42
C ILE A 95 14.40 -0.68 -7.58
N ARG A 96 15.36 0.18 -7.92
CA ARG A 96 15.58 1.44 -7.22
C ARG A 96 14.34 2.34 -7.24
N LEU A 97 13.67 2.47 -8.39
CA LEU A 97 12.42 3.23 -8.49
C LEU A 97 11.30 2.63 -7.62
N VAL A 98 11.15 1.30 -7.61
CA VAL A 98 10.15 0.60 -6.76
C VAL A 98 10.44 0.82 -5.27
N LEU A 99 11.71 0.73 -4.85
CA LEU A 99 12.11 0.98 -3.46
C LEU A 99 11.82 2.43 -3.03
N ILE A 100 12.16 3.41 -3.87
CA ILE A 100 11.86 4.83 -3.59
C ILE A 100 10.34 5.03 -3.49
N TYR A 101 9.58 4.46 -4.40
CA TYR A 101 8.12 4.54 -4.39
C TYR A 101 7.51 3.92 -3.12
N LEU A 102 8.01 2.76 -2.69
CA LEU A 102 7.61 2.11 -1.44
C LEU A 102 7.93 2.97 -0.21
N ILE A 103 9.10 3.60 -0.17
CA ILE A 103 9.46 4.52 0.92
C ILE A 103 8.45 5.67 0.97
N ILE A 104 8.16 6.30 -0.17
CA ILE A 104 7.21 7.42 -0.25
C ILE A 104 5.81 6.99 0.22
N ILE A 105 5.27 5.87 -0.28
CA ILE A 105 3.94 5.39 0.13
C ILE A 105 3.89 5.13 1.63
N ASN A 106 4.85 4.38 2.17
CA ASN A 106 4.85 4.04 3.59
C ASN A 106 5.03 5.30 4.46
N SER A 107 5.83 6.28 4.03
CA SER A 107 5.95 7.57 4.72
C SER A 107 4.63 8.37 4.69
N VAL A 108 3.94 8.43 3.54
CA VAL A 108 2.61 9.07 3.43
C VAL A 108 1.58 8.35 4.29
N ALA A 109 1.62 7.01 4.32
CA ALA A 109 0.78 6.19 5.19
C ALA A 109 1.01 6.51 6.67
N ILE A 110 2.26 6.53 7.13
CA ILE A 110 2.60 6.88 8.51
C ILE A 110 2.10 8.29 8.85
N TYR A 111 2.34 9.26 7.96
CA TYR A 111 1.85 10.63 8.14
C TYR A 111 0.33 10.67 8.28
N PHE A 112 -0.40 9.95 7.41
CA PHE A 112 -1.85 9.82 7.47
C PHE A 112 -2.30 9.30 8.84
N ILE A 113 -1.74 8.18 9.31
CA ILE A 113 -2.14 7.56 10.59
C ILE A 113 -1.87 8.48 11.78
N ILE A 114 -0.72 9.18 11.79
CA ILE A 114 -0.33 10.03 12.93
C ILE A 114 -1.14 11.33 12.97
N LYS A 115 -1.41 11.96 11.82
CA LYS A 115 -2.02 13.30 11.76
C LYS A 115 -3.54 13.28 11.64
N ILE A 116 -4.10 12.22 11.06
CA ILE A 116 -5.52 12.12 10.79
C ILE A 116 -6.17 11.23 11.83
N ASP A 117 -6.94 11.87 12.70
CA ASP A 117 -7.72 11.15 13.70
C ASP A 117 -9.05 10.65 13.10
N SER A 118 -9.49 9.50 13.61
CA SER A 118 -10.82 8.90 13.47
C SER A 118 -11.98 9.86 13.75
N ILE A 119 -11.77 10.91 14.55
CA ILE A 119 -12.78 11.93 14.83
C ILE A 119 -13.02 12.83 13.61
N LYS A 120 -11.98 13.10 12.82
CA LYS A 120 -12.05 13.97 11.64
C LYS A 120 -12.60 13.25 10.40
N LEU A 121 -12.34 11.94 10.29
CA LEU A 121 -12.83 11.11 9.19
C LEU A 121 -13.66 9.92 9.69
N LEU A 122 -14.96 9.97 9.42
CA LEU A 122 -15.88 8.86 9.69
C LEU A 122 -15.48 7.60 8.92
N ALA A 123 -14.97 7.72 7.70
CA ALA A 123 -14.48 6.59 6.92
C ALA A 123 -13.01 6.21 7.21
N TYR A 124 -12.40 6.72 8.29
CA TYR A 124 -11.01 6.47 8.65
C TYR A 124 -10.61 4.98 8.65
N PRO A 125 -11.43 4.03 9.16
CA PRO A 125 -11.12 2.60 9.09
C PRO A 125 -10.93 2.08 7.66
N TYR A 126 -11.74 2.57 6.72
CA TYR A 126 -11.65 2.16 5.32
C TYR A 126 -10.38 2.69 4.66
N PHE A 127 -9.95 3.90 5.01
CA PHE A 127 -8.65 4.43 4.57
C PHE A 127 -7.49 3.61 5.13
N LEU A 128 -7.51 3.27 6.41
CA LEU A 128 -6.47 2.42 7.02
C LEU A 128 -6.35 1.06 6.35
N ILE A 129 -7.47 0.36 6.18
CA ILE A 129 -7.50 -0.95 5.53
C ILE A 129 -6.95 -0.84 4.11
N THR A 130 -7.36 0.20 3.37
CA THR A 130 -6.89 0.42 2.00
C THR A 130 -5.38 0.66 1.95
N ILE A 131 -4.85 1.53 2.81
CA ILE A 131 -3.42 1.82 2.91
C ILE A 131 -2.63 0.53 3.20
N PHE A 132 -3.14 -0.30 4.10
CA PHE A 132 -2.50 -1.55 4.45
C PHE A 132 -2.48 -2.55 3.28
N ILE A 133 -3.60 -2.70 2.57
CA ILE A 133 -3.70 -3.54 1.37
C ILE A 133 -2.71 -3.05 0.29
N VAL A 134 -2.68 -1.75 0.02
CA VAL A 134 -1.75 -1.15 -0.95
C VAL A 134 -0.30 -1.44 -0.55
N SER A 135 0.06 -1.26 0.73
CA SER A 135 1.41 -1.56 1.22
C SER A 135 1.79 -3.03 1.00
N ILE A 136 0.91 -3.98 1.31
CA ILE A 136 1.14 -5.41 1.06
C ILE A 136 1.37 -5.71 -0.42
N ILE A 137 0.54 -5.16 -1.31
CA ILE A 137 0.66 -5.39 -2.76
C ILE A 137 2.01 -4.88 -3.27
N GLU A 138 2.45 -3.71 -2.82
CA GLU A 138 3.75 -3.16 -3.22
C GLU A 138 4.93 -3.98 -2.68
N PHE A 139 4.83 -4.53 -1.46
CA PHE A 139 5.84 -5.46 -0.94
C PHE A 139 5.92 -6.75 -1.77
N ILE A 140 4.79 -7.33 -2.15
CA ILE A 140 4.75 -8.50 -3.04
C ILE A 140 5.40 -8.16 -4.39
N ARG A 141 5.11 -6.98 -4.93
CA ARG A 141 5.67 -6.49 -6.19
C ARG A 141 7.20 -6.32 -6.10
N LEU A 142 7.71 -5.82 -4.98
CA LEU A 142 9.15 -5.72 -4.72
C LEU A 142 9.81 -7.10 -4.73
N ILE A 143 9.25 -8.07 -3.98
CA ILE A 143 9.78 -9.44 -3.93
C ILE A 143 9.84 -10.04 -5.34
N TYR A 144 8.76 -9.90 -6.11
CA TYR A 144 8.71 -10.39 -7.50
C TYR A 144 9.83 -9.80 -8.37
N TYR A 145 10.08 -8.48 -8.28
CA TYR A 145 11.15 -7.84 -9.05
C TYR A 145 12.55 -8.27 -8.62
N ILE A 146 12.77 -8.49 -7.32
CA ILE A 146 14.04 -8.99 -6.79
C ILE A 146 14.28 -10.42 -7.30
N THR A 147 13.29 -11.30 -7.18
CA THR A 147 13.39 -12.69 -7.67
C THR A 147 13.65 -12.75 -9.17
N GLN A 148 12.99 -11.91 -9.97
CA GLN A 148 13.23 -11.84 -11.42
C GLN A 148 14.63 -11.34 -11.80
N THR A 149 15.30 -10.60 -10.93
CA THR A 149 16.64 -10.03 -11.22
C THR A 149 17.78 -10.97 -10.81
N ASN A 150 17.54 -11.88 -9.87
CA ASN A 150 18.52 -12.88 -9.41
C ASN A 150 18.50 -14.17 -10.25
N LEU A 151 17.67 -14.24 -11.29
CA LEU A 151 17.60 -15.31 -12.29
C LEU A 151 18.17 -14.79 -13.61
#